data_AF-A0A7W5QB00-F1
#
_entry.id   AF-A0A7W5QB00-F1
#
_cell.length_a   1.000
_cell.length_b   1.000
_cell.length_c   1.000
_cell.angle_alpha   90.00
_cell.angle_beta   90.00
_cell.angle_gamma   90.00
#
_symmetry.space_group_name_H-M   'P 1'
#
loop_
_entity.id
_entity.type
_entity.pdbx_description
1 polymer ?
#
loop_
_entity_poly.entity_id
_entity_poly.type
_entity_poly.pdbx_seq_one_letter_code
_entity_poly.pdbx_strand_id
1 'polypeptide(L)'
;MARSAVAAMDQIEQFSREITSIIGVIDDIAFQTNLLTLNAGVEAARAGEAGKGFAVVAQEVRELAQRAAKAAKEIQDLISWLLAGPDSRCKRSSRRWLRSTRTSRLSSRRRASRRRG
;
A
#
# COMPACT_ATOMS: atom_id res chain seq x y z
N MET A 1 29.83 -12.35 17.22
CA MET A 1 28.39 -12.03 17.34
C MET A 1 27.96 -10.91 16.41
N ALA A 2 28.58 -9.71 16.46
CA ALA A 2 28.18 -8.59 15.58
C ALA A 2 28.25 -8.89 14.06
N ARG A 3 29.29 -9.59 13.59
CA ARG A 3 29.43 -9.94 12.16
C ARG A 3 28.32 -10.86 11.65
N SER A 4 27.86 -11.80 12.48
CA SER A 4 26.76 -12.72 12.15
C SER A 4 25.41 -11.99 12.09
N ALA A 5 25.21 -10.99 12.95
CA ALA A 5 24.00 -10.17 12.91
C ALA A 5 23.93 -9.33 11.63
N VAL A 6 25.05 -8.74 11.19
CA VAL A 6 25.12 -8.01 9.91
C VAL A 6 24.82 -8.94 8.72
N ALA A 7 25.44 -10.13 8.68
CA ALA A 7 25.20 -11.10 7.60
C ALA A 7 23.75 -11.61 7.56
N ALA A 8 23.06 -11.69 8.69
CA ALA A 8 21.65 -12.05 8.75
C ALA A 8 20.75 -10.91 8.22
N MET A 9 21.09 -9.65 8.50
CA MET A 9 20.37 -8.49 7.96
C MET A 9 20.53 -8.38 6.44
N ASP A 10 21.73 -8.62 5.90
CA ASP A 10 21.98 -8.64 4.45
C ASP A 10 21.14 -9.71 3.74
N GLN A 11 21.02 -10.90 4.34
CA GLN A 11 20.16 -11.97 3.81
C GLN A 11 18.68 -11.58 3.83
N ILE A 12 18.20 -10.96 4.92
CA ILE A 12 16.81 -10.47 5.00
C ILE A 12 16.55 -9.42 3.90
N GLU A 13 17.50 -8.53 3.65
CA GLU A 13 17.39 -7.53 2.58
C GLU A 13 17.31 -8.20 1.20
N GLN A 14 18.15 -9.22 0.96
CA GLN A 14 18.13 -9.99 -0.28
C GLN A 14 16.79 -10.73 -0.48
N PHE A 15 16.33 -11.50 0.50
CA PHE A 15 15.04 -12.19 0.42
C PHE A 15 13.87 -11.21 0.25
N SER A 16 13.91 -10.05 0.92
CA SER A 16 12.89 -9.02 0.79
C SER A 16 12.80 -8.46 -0.64
N ARG A 17 13.95 -8.31 -1.32
CA ARG A 17 13.98 -7.90 -2.74
C ARG A 17 13.36 -8.96 -3.65
N GLU A 18 13.70 -10.23 -3.43
CA GLU A 18 13.12 -11.35 -4.20
C GLU A 18 11.60 -11.43 -4.01
N ILE A 19 11.12 -11.33 -2.76
CA ILE A 19 9.67 -11.29 -2.49
C ILE A 19 9.02 -10.09 -3.18
N THR A 20 9.64 -8.91 -3.16
CA THR A 20 9.11 -7.72 -3.87
C THR A 20 8.97 -7.96 -5.37
N SER A 21 9.93 -8.66 -5.99
CA SER A 21 9.85 -9.03 -7.41
C SER A 21 8.67 -9.98 -7.69
N ILE A 22 8.46 -10.98 -6.83
CA ILE A 22 7.35 -11.94 -6.97
C ILE A 22 6.00 -11.23 -6.81
N ILE A 23 5.90 -10.32 -5.85
CA ILE A 23 4.70 -9.51 -5.63
C ILE A 23 4.38 -8.62 -6.84
N GLY A 24 5.40 -8.08 -7.52
CA GLY A 24 5.22 -7.36 -8.78
C GLY A 24 4.57 -8.23 -9.86
N VAL A 25 5.06 -9.45 -10.05
CA VAL A 25 4.45 -10.41 -10.99
C VAL A 25 3.01 -10.75 -10.60
N ILE A 26 2.69 -10.88 -9.30
CA ILE A 26 1.31 -11.13 -8.84
C ILE A 26 0.39 -9.94 -9.17
N ASP A 27 0.84 -8.70 -8.96
CA ASP A 27 0.05 -7.50 -9.29
C ASP A 27 -0.21 -7.41 -10.80
N ASP A 28 0.80 -7.73 -11.63
CA ASP A 28 0.66 -7.80 -13.08
C ASP A 28 -0.37 -8.87 -13.50
N ILE A 29 -0.33 -10.06 -12.90
CA ILE A 29 -1.31 -11.14 -13.16
C ILE A 29 -2.72 -10.69 -12.75
N ALA A 30 -2.86 -10.05 -11.59
CA ALA A 30 -4.13 -9.52 -11.12
C ALA A 30 -4.68 -8.45 -12.07
N PHE A 31 -3.82 -7.56 -12.57
CA PHE A 31 -4.20 -6.53 -13.55
C PHE A 31 -4.66 -7.15 -14.88
N GLN A 32 -3.89 -8.09 -15.42
CA GLN A 32 -4.24 -8.82 -16.65
C GLN A 32 -5.57 -9.57 -16.50
N THR A 33 -5.79 -10.23 -15.35
CA THR A 33 -7.04 -10.93 -15.05
C THR A 33 -8.22 -9.95 -14.97
N ASN A 34 -8.02 -8.79 -14.35
CA ASN A 34 -9.04 -7.73 -14.29
C ASN A 34 -9.39 -7.18 -15.69
N LEU A 35 -8.42 -7.07 -16.61
CA LEU A 35 -8.71 -6.68 -18.00
C LEU A 35 -9.43 -7.79 -18.78
N LEU A 36 -9.02 -9.05 -18.62
CA LEU A 36 -9.65 -10.20 -19.28
C LEU A 36 -11.13 -10.32 -18.87
N THR A 37 -11.42 -10.14 -17.58
CA THR A 37 -12.79 -10.20 -17.04
C THR A 37 -13.64 -9.03 -17.47
N LEU A 38 -13.07 -7.84 -17.60
CA LEU A 38 -13.77 -6.69 -18.17
C LEU A 38 -14.20 -6.99 -19.62
N ASN A 39 -13.29 -7.53 -20.44
CA ASN A 39 -13.59 -7.90 -21.82
C ASN A 39 -14.67 -9.00 -21.88
N ALA A 40 -14.58 -10.01 -21.00
CA ALA A 40 -15.60 -11.05 -20.90
C ALA A 40 -16.97 -10.49 -20.48
N GLY A 41 -17.00 -9.51 -19.57
CA GLY A 41 -18.22 -8.83 -19.16
C GLY A 41 -18.88 -8.02 -20.29
N VAL A 42 -18.07 -7.37 -21.14
CA VAL A 42 -18.58 -6.66 -22.34
C VAL A 42 -19.19 -7.62 -23.33
N GLU A 43 -18.53 -8.74 -23.61
CA GLU A 43 -19.04 -9.74 -24.56
C GLU A 43 -20.29 -10.45 -24.00
N ALA A 44 -20.34 -10.68 -22.69
CA ALA A 44 -21.53 -11.19 -22.01
C ALA A 44 -22.72 -10.22 -22.11
N ALA A 45 -22.49 -8.92 -21.94
CA ALA A 45 -23.54 -7.91 -22.14
C ALA A 45 -24.02 -7.87 -23.60
N ARG A 46 -23.09 -8.07 -24.56
CA ARG A 46 -23.41 -8.15 -25.99
C ARG A 46 -24.24 -9.37 -26.36
N ALA A 47 -24.02 -10.51 -25.69
CA ALA A 47 -24.77 -11.74 -25.89
C ALA A 47 -26.20 -11.72 -25.28
N GLY A 48 -26.57 -10.65 -24.56
CA GLY A 48 -27.91 -10.47 -24.00
C GLY A 48 -28.30 -11.58 -23.03
N GLU A 49 -29.47 -12.21 -23.22
CA GLU A 49 -29.97 -13.28 -22.35
C GLU A 49 -29.03 -14.50 -22.29
N ALA A 50 -28.35 -14.83 -23.39
CA ALA A 50 -27.41 -15.95 -23.45
C ALA A 50 -26.12 -15.69 -22.65
N GLY A 51 -25.79 -14.42 -22.39
CA GLY A 51 -24.58 -13.99 -21.68
C GLY A 51 -24.76 -13.82 -20.17
N LYS A 52 -25.97 -13.93 -19.61
CA LYS A 52 -26.24 -13.64 -18.19
C LYS A 52 -25.39 -14.45 -17.22
N GLY A 53 -25.22 -15.75 -17.46
CA GLY A 53 -24.38 -16.60 -16.60
C GLY A 53 -22.90 -16.22 -16.68
N PHE A 54 -22.40 -15.90 -17.88
CA PHE A 54 -21.02 -15.45 -18.10
C PHE A 54 -20.75 -14.08 -17.48
N ALA A 55 -21.75 -13.19 -17.44
CA ALA A 55 -21.62 -11.88 -16.80
C ALA A 55 -21.38 -12.01 -15.28
N VAL A 56 -22.08 -12.93 -14.61
CA VAL A 56 -21.88 -13.22 -13.18
C VAL A 56 -20.48 -13.76 -12.93
N VAL A 57 -20.06 -14.77 -13.70
CA VAL A 57 -18.71 -15.32 -13.57
C VAL A 57 -17.63 -14.27 -13.82
N ALA A 58 -17.80 -13.41 -14.82
CA ALA A 58 -16.87 -12.31 -15.10
C ALA A 58 -16.77 -11.32 -13.93
N GLN A 59 -17.88 -11.01 -13.25
CA GLN A 59 -17.88 -10.16 -12.07
C GLN A 59 -17.15 -10.83 -10.88
N GLU A 60 -17.45 -12.09 -10.58
CA GLU A 60 -16.79 -12.83 -9.49
C GLU A 60 -15.27 -12.89 -9.67
N VAL A 61 -14.81 -13.18 -10.90
CA VAL A 61 -13.38 -13.25 -11.20
C VAL A 61 -12.74 -11.86 -11.14
N ARG A 62 -13.47 -10.80 -11.54
CA ARG A 62 -13.00 -9.41 -11.41
C ARG A 62 -12.81 -9.02 -9.95
N GLU A 63 -13.77 -9.34 -9.09
CA GLU A 63 -13.63 -9.10 -7.65
C GLU A 63 -12.44 -9.85 -7.06
N LEU A 64 -12.22 -11.10 -7.48
CA LEU A 64 -11.08 -11.88 -7.03
C LEU A 64 -9.76 -11.24 -7.44
N ALA A 65 -9.66 -10.77 -8.69
CA ALA A 65 -8.49 -10.05 -9.19
C ALA A 65 -8.23 -8.75 -8.41
N GLN A 66 -9.27 -7.98 -8.09
CA GLN A 66 -9.15 -6.77 -7.28
C GLN A 66 -8.68 -7.07 -5.85
N ARG A 67 -9.18 -8.14 -5.23
CA ARG A 67 -8.73 -8.60 -3.91
C ARG A 67 -7.27 -9.03 -3.94
N ALA A 68 -6.85 -9.72 -5.00
CA ALA A 68 -5.45 -10.12 -5.18
C ALA A 68 -4.51 -8.92 -5.31
N ALA A 69 -4.85 -7.92 -6.15
CA ALA A 69 -4.08 -6.69 -6.29
C ALA A 69 -3.97 -5.91 -4.96
N LYS A 70 -5.07 -5.85 -4.20
CA LYS A 70 -5.07 -5.22 -2.87
C LYS A 70 -4.13 -5.95 -1.91
N ALA A 71 -4.20 -7.28 -1.84
CA ALA A 71 -3.34 -8.08 -0.98
C ALA A 71 -1.85 -7.95 -1.38
N ALA A 72 -1.55 -7.97 -2.68
CA ALA A 72 -0.20 -7.74 -3.20
C ALA A 72 0.36 -6.39 -2.73
N LYS A 73 -0.45 -5.34 -2.78
CA LYS A 73 -0.08 -4.00 -2.31
C LYS A 73 0.19 -3.96 -0.80
N GLU A 74 -0.66 -4.60 0.01
CA GLU A 74 -0.48 -4.68 1.46
C GLU A 74 0.82 -5.43 1.82
N ILE A 75 1.16 -6.50 1.11
CA ILE A 75 2.42 -7.22 1.30
C ILE A 75 3.61 -6.34 0.93
N GLN A 76 3.54 -5.60 -0.17
CA GLN A 76 4.59 -4.66 -0.58
C GLN A 76 4.84 -3.57 0.48
N ASP A 77 3.78 -3.05 1.10
CA ASP A 77 3.87 -2.08 2.19
C ASP A 77 4.52 -2.68 3.45
N LEU A 78 4.21 -3.95 3.77
CA LEU A 78 4.81 -4.66 4.91
C LEU A 78 6.30 -4.92 4.70
N ILE A 79 6.72 -5.33 3.50
CA ILE A 79 8.14 -5.52 3.17
C ILE A 79 8.88 -4.18 3.22
N SER A 80 8.27 -3.12 2.70
CA SER A 80 8.83 -1.77 2.79
C SER A 80 8.98 -1.31 4.25
N TRP A 81 8.04 -1.68 5.12
CA TRP A 81 8.13 -1.42 6.56
C TRP A 81 9.28 -2.19 7.23
N LEU A 82 9.45 -3.47 6.87
CA LEU A 82 10.54 -4.31 7.38
C LEU A 82 11.91 -3.73 7.02
N LEU A 83 12.09 -3.25 5.79
CA LEU A 83 13.37 -2.67 5.31
C LEU A 83 13.64 -1.27 5.85
N ALA A 84 12.63 -0.43 6.05
CA ALA A 84 12.81 0.96 6.51
C ALA A 84 13.14 1.07 8.00
N GLY A 85 12.91 0.02 8.78
CA GLY A 85 13.04 0.01 10.23
C GLY A 85 11.99 0.87 10.96
N PRO A 86 11.56 0.47 12.17
CA PRO A 86 10.48 1.16 12.91
C PRO A 86 10.78 2.63 13.27
N ASP A 87 12.06 3.04 13.35
CA ASP A 87 12.49 4.37 13.82
C ASP A 87 12.24 5.49 12.79
N SER A 88 12.23 5.16 11.48
CA SER A 88 12.16 6.13 10.38
C SER A 88 10.83 6.89 10.31
N ARG A 89 9.69 6.21 10.58
CA ARG A 89 8.37 6.87 10.66
C ARG A 89 8.15 7.58 12.00
N CYS A 90 8.70 7.08 13.10
CA CYS A 90 8.61 7.72 14.42
C CYS A 90 9.21 9.14 14.39
N LYS A 91 10.40 9.29 13.78
CA LYS A 91 11.04 10.60 13.61
C LYS A 91 10.25 11.56 12.71
N ARG A 92 9.57 11.06 11.67
CA ARG A 92 8.77 11.89 10.75
C ARG A 92 7.47 12.38 11.40
N SER A 93 6.80 11.50 12.17
CA SER A 93 5.64 11.84 13.00
C SER A 93 6.02 12.86 14.09
N SER A 94 7.12 12.61 14.80
CA SER A 94 7.58 13.47 15.90
C SER A 94 8.00 14.87 15.44
N ARG A 95 8.64 15.01 14.26
CA ARG A 95 8.95 16.34 13.68
C ARG A 95 7.71 17.13 13.26
N ARG A 96 6.68 16.45 12.73
CA ARG A 96 5.39 17.08 12.38
C ARG A 96 4.63 17.51 13.63
N TRP A 97 4.66 16.70 14.69
CA TRP A 97 4.07 17.01 16.00
C TRP A 97 4.79 18.16 16.72
N LEU A 98 6.13 18.21 16.68
CA LEU A 98 6.93 19.30 17.23
C LEU A 98 6.69 20.63 16.52
N ARG A 99 6.47 20.62 15.19
CA ARG A 99 6.12 21.83 14.44
C ARG A 99 4.72 22.34 14.79
N SER A 100 3.72 21.46 14.93
CA SER A 100 2.34 21.87 15.26
C SER A 100 2.19 22.38 16.71
N THR A 101 2.94 21.81 17.65
CA THR A 101 2.95 22.29 19.05
C THR A 101 3.75 23.58 19.24
N ARG A 102 4.82 23.80 18.45
CA ARG A 102 5.53 25.10 18.43
C ARG A 102 4.68 26.22 17.84
N THR A 103 3.95 25.98 16.75
CA THR A 103 3.09 27.00 16.12
C THR A 103 1.90 27.36 16.99
N SER A 104 1.31 26.41 17.74
CA SER A 104 0.21 26.69 18.67
C SER A 104 0.65 27.45 19.94
N ARG A 105 1.89 27.22 20.44
CA ARG A 105 2.47 28.00 21.55
C ARG A 105 2.87 29.42 21.17
N LEU A 106 3.31 29.65 19.93
CA LEU A 106 3.65 30.99 19.41
C LEU A 106 2.42 31.85 19.15
N SER A 107 1.32 31.26 18.66
CA SER A 107 0.06 31.96 18.41
C SER A 107 -0.69 32.33 19.70
N SER A 108 -0.63 31.48 20.73
CA SER A 108 -1.19 31.76 22.06
C SER A 108 -0.41 32.85 22.82
N ARG A 109 0.93 32.87 22.73
CA ARG A 109 1.75 33.98 23.27
C ARG A 109 1.46 35.33 22.60
N ARG A 110 1.24 35.37 21.28
CA ARG A 110 0.87 36.60 20.54
C ARG A 110 -0.52 37.13 20.89
N ARG A 111 -1.46 36.27 21.29
CA ARG A 111 -2.80 36.71 21.79
C ARG A 111 -2.74 37.26 23.22
N ALA A 112 -1.87 36.71 24.07
CA ALA A 112 -1.70 37.20 25.44
C ALA A 112 -1.04 38.59 25.51
N SER A 113 -0.14 38.93 24.58
CA SER A 113 0.52 40.25 24.53
C SER A 113 -0.38 41.37 23.99
N ARG A 114 -1.43 41.06 23.23
CA ARG A 114 -2.40 42.04 22.70
C ARG A 114 -3.54 42.41 23.65
N ARG A 115 -3.65 41.74 24.81
CA ARG A 115 -4.66 42.03 25.85
C ARG A 115 -4.14 42.90 27.00
N ARG A 116 -2.88 43.33 26.95
CA ARG A 116 -2.20 44.13 27.99
C ARG A 116 -1.70 45.50 27.51
N GLY A 117 -2.17 45.95 26.34
CA GLY A 117 -2.03 47.33 25.85
C GLY A 117 -3.39 47.83 25.45
#